data_AF-A0A973UNJ3-F1
#
_entry.id   AF-A0A973UNJ3-F1
#
_cell.length_a   1.000
_cell.length_b   1.000
_cell.length_c   1.000
_cell.angle_alpha   90.00
_cell.angle_beta   90.00
_cell.angle_gamma   90.00
#
_symmetry.space_group_name_H-M   'P 1'
#
loop_
_entity.id
_entity.type
_entity.pdbx_description
1 polymer ?
#
loop_
_entity_poly.entity_id
_entity_poly.type
_entity_poly.pdbx_seq_one_letter_code
_entity_poly.pdbx_strand_id
1 'polypeptide(L)'
;MPRRHIRVTGAPEAPLRSALTALRTELGVSGGFPPEVLAEAERTAKAPALPSHDATDIPFFTVDPPASTDLDQAIHLSRQGTGYRVRYAIADVAAFVVPSGALDREAHRRVTTLYFPDERVPLHPGLLSEGAASLLPDQDRPSVLWTIDLDGDGRTLAVDVRRALVRSRARLDYAGVQRRIDAGTAEEPLALLKEVGEARERLEVERGGISLRVPEQEIVEHDRDHTYELAYRAPLPADGWNAQLSLLTGMAAADLMLAHGTGILRTLPAAPDGAVGRLRRTAHALRIEWPHHVSYAELVRSLDPHRPHHAAFLLECTTLLRGAGYTVFRDGALPDITTHSAVAAPYAHCTAPLRRLADRYASEICLAAAAGRAVPDWVSVALDTLPARMAEGTRRAGTVERECVDIVEAALLRDRVGEVFDGWVVEVEERRPAVGTVQLESPAIIGRIEAGHGDRLPLGERLRARLTQADPGPGPGAAKVRFEPA
;
A
#
# COMPACT_ATOMS: atom_id res chain seq x y z
N MET A 1 29.48 -12.99 -11.74
CA MET A 1 28.92 -13.17 -13.10
C MET A 1 27.90 -12.07 -13.35
N PRO A 2 27.80 -11.47 -14.54
CA PRO A 2 26.72 -10.53 -14.83
C PRO A 2 25.37 -11.25 -14.65
N ARG A 3 24.49 -10.67 -13.83
CA ARG A 3 23.16 -11.21 -13.51
C ARG A 3 22.37 -11.36 -14.81
N ARG A 4 22.03 -12.59 -15.19
CA ARG A 4 21.16 -12.83 -16.34
C ARG A 4 19.73 -12.52 -15.88
N HIS A 5 19.20 -11.38 -16.28
CA HIS A 5 17.81 -11.00 -16.03
C HIS A 5 16.89 -12.07 -16.66
N ILE A 6 16.05 -12.71 -15.83
CA ILE A 6 15.15 -13.77 -16.27
C ILE A 6 13.84 -13.10 -16.67
N ARG A 7 13.43 -13.34 -17.91
CA ARG A 7 12.24 -12.75 -18.53
C ARG A 7 11.31 -13.84 -19.01
N VAL A 8 10.01 -13.63 -18.88
CA VAL A 8 8.96 -14.49 -19.46
C VAL A 8 8.12 -13.66 -20.42
N THR A 9 7.72 -14.24 -21.55
CA THR A 9 6.84 -13.53 -22.49
C THR A 9 5.43 -13.42 -21.93
N GLY A 10 4.87 -12.24 -22.13
CA GLY A 10 3.52 -11.80 -21.88
C GLY A 10 2.78 -11.51 -23.18
N ALA A 11 3.08 -12.21 -24.27
CA ALA A 11 2.29 -12.09 -25.50
C ALA A 11 0.82 -12.49 -25.22
N PRO A 12 -0.17 -11.98 -25.97
CA PRO A 12 -1.59 -12.36 -25.82
C PRO A 12 -1.85 -13.87 -25.78
N GLU A 13 -1.03 -14.65 -26.48
CA GLU A 13 -1.09 -16.12 -26.56
C GLU A 13 -0.18 -16.83 -25.54
N ALA A 14 0.54 -16.10 -24.69
CA ALA A 14 1.48 -16.67 -23.75
C ALA A 14 0.76 -17.35 -22.56
N PRO A 15 1.26 -18.50 -22.07
CA PRO A 15 0.68 -19.21 -20.93
C PRO A 15 0.42 -18.34 -19.70
N LEU A 16 1.28 -17.34 -19.48
CA LEU A 16 1.15 -16.39 -18.38
C LEU A 16 -0.14 -15.56 -18.46
N ARG A 17 -0.47 -14.98 -19.61
CA ARG A 17 -1.71 -14.18 -19.77
C ARG A 17 -2.96 -15.05 -19.65
N SER A 18 -2.90 -16.28 -20.14
CA SER A 18 -3.98 -17.26 -19.95
C SER A 18 -4.20 -17.59 -18.47
N ALA A 19 -3.13 -17.80 -17.70
CA ALA A 19 -3.23 -18.05 -16.26
C ALA A 19 -3.79 -16.85 -15.48
N LEU A 20 -3.35 -15.63 -15.79
CA LEU A 20 -3.88 -14.40 -15.18
C LEU A 20 -5.37 -14.18 -15.52
N THR A 21 -5.77 -14.50 -16.76
CA THR A 21 -7.19 -14.43 -17.18
C THR A 21 -8.06 -15.48 -16.47
N ALA A 22 -7.54 -16.70 -16.31
CA ALA A 22 -8.20 -17.75 -15.56
C ALA A 22 -8.39 -17.36 -14.08
N LEU A 23 -7.34 -16.83 -13.45
CA LEU A 23 -7.39 -16.31 -12.07
C LEU A 23 -8.50 -15.27 -11.90
N ARG A 24 -8.59 -14.29 -12.80
CA ARG A 24 -9.65 -13.27 -12.77
C ARG A 24 -11.05 -13.89 -12.88
N THR A 25 -11.22 -14.82 -13.80
CA THR A 25 -12.50 -15.51 -14.04
C THR A 25 -12.94 -16.28 -12.81
N GLU A 26 -12.04 -17.04 -12.19
CA GLU A 26 -12.33 -17.86 -11.01
C GLU A 26 -12.59 -17.03 -9.75
N LEU A 27 -11.93 -15.89 -9.60
CA LEU A 27 -12.21 -14.94 -8.52
C LEU A 27 -13.46 -14.07 -8.77
N GLY A 28 -14.16 -14.25 -9.89
CA GLY A 28 -15.32 -13.44 -10.27
C GLY A 28 -14.99 -11.96 -10.48
N VAL A 29 -13.74 -11.66 -10.83
CA VAL A 29 -13.24 -10.31 -11.04
C VAL A 29 -13.49 -9.91 -12.48
N SER A 30 -14.52 -9.10 -12.70
CA SER A 30 -14.80 -8.50 -14.01
C SER A 30 -14.09 -7.16 -14.16
N GLY A 31 -13.27 -7.02 -15.21
CA GLY A 31 -12.63 -5.75 -15.57
C GLY A 31 -13.64 -4.70 -16.04
N GLY A 32 -14.68 -5.11 -16.76
CA GLY A 32 -15.67 -4.21 -17.36
C GLY A 32 -16.65 -3.61 -16.34
N PHE A 33 -17.15 -2.41 -16.64
CA PHE A 33 -18.20 -1.75 -15.88
C PHE A 33 -19.57 -1.92 -16.58
N PRO A 34 -20.67 -2.08 -15.83
CA PRO A 34 -22.01 -2.08 -16.41
C PRO A 34 -22.29 -0.79 -17.20
N PRO A 35 -23.10 -0.85 -18.29
CA PRO A 35 -23.39 0.32 -19.12
C PRO A 35 -23.96 1.51 -18.35
N GLU A 36 -24.80 1.28 -17.34
CA GLU A 36 -25.37 2.31 -16.49
C GLU A 36 -24.32 3.02 -15.62
N VAL A 37 -23.26 2.31 -15.22
CA VAL A 37 -22.14 2.88 -14.47
C VAL A 37 -21.29 3.76 -15.36
N LEU A 38 -21.01 3.30 -16.59
CA LEU A 38 -20.28 4.09 -17.60
C LEU A 38 -21.06 5.36 -17.99
N ALA A 39 -22.36 5.24 -18.21
CA ALA A 39 -23.22 6.37 -18.53
C ALA A 39 -23.28 7.40 -17.38
N GLU A 40 -23.32 6.95 -16.12
CA GLU A 40 -23.22 7.86 -14.98
C GLU A 40 -21.84 8.54 -14.91
N ALA A 41 -20.75 7.78 -15.09
CA ALA A 41 -19.39 8.31 -15.11
C ALA A 41 -19.19 9.38 -16.17
N GLU A 42 -19.68 9.18 -17.39
CA GLU A 42 -19.60 10.17 -18.46
C GLU A 42 -20.33 11.47 -18.14
N ARG A 43 -21.51 11.37 -17.49
CA ARG A 43 -22.26 12.57 -17.09
C ARG A 43 -21.54 13.32 -15.97
N THR A 44 -21.08 12.63 -14.93
CA THR A 44 -20.47 13.28 -13.77
C THR A 44 -19.06 13.79 -14.05
N ALA A 45 -18.32 13.14 -14.96
CA ALA A 45 -17.04 13.64 -15.46
C ALA A 45 -17.17 15.00 -16.17
N LYS A 46 -18.27 15.24 -16.90
CA LYS A 46 -18.52 16.50 -17.64
C LYS A 46 -19.01 17.64 -16.76
N ALA A 47 -19.65 17.32 -15.63
CA ALA A 47 -20.25 18.29 -14.74
C ALA A 47 -20.09 17.88 -13.26
N PRO A 48 -18.84 17.85 -12.74
CA PRO A 48 -18.62 17.56 -11.34
C PRO A 48 -19.17 18.67 -10.45
N ALA A 49 -19.51 18.33 -9.21
CA ALA A 49 -19.82 19.34 -8.21
C ALA A 49 -18.53 20.11 -7.84
N LEU A 50 -18.44 21.35 -8.28
CA LEU A 50 -17.26 22.19 -8.02
C LEU A 50 -17.37 22.87 -6.64
N PRO A 51 -16.29 22.86 -5.85
CA PRO A 51 -16.24 23.61 -4.60
C PRO A 51 -16.13 25.12 -4.84
N SER A 52 -16.59 25.91 -3.87
CA SER A 52 -16.52 27.37 -3.93
C SER A 52 -15.13 27.95 -3.61
N HIS A 53 -14.31 27.22 -2.87
CA HIS A 53 -12.96 27.65 -2.52
C HIS A 53 -11.99 27.31 -3.64
N ASP A 54 -11.38 28.34 -4.23
CA ASP A 54 -10.30 28.20 -5.20
C ASP A 54 -8.95 28.22 -4.46
N ALA A 55 -8.15 27.17 -4.67
CA ALA A 55 -6.78 27.02 -4.19
C ALA A 55 -5.84 26.61 -5.33
N THR A 56 -6.19 26.95 -6.58
CA THR A 56 -5.41 26.63 -7.78
C THR A 56 -4.11 27.43 -7.84
N ASP A 57 -3.97 28.52 -7.09
CA ASP A 57 -2.76 29.32 -6.95
C ASP A 57 -1.63 28.59 -6.20
N ILE A 58 -1.97 27.59 -5.38
CA ILE A 58 -1.01 26.80 -4.62
C ILE A 58 -0.31 25.79 -5.56
N PRO A 59 1.04 25.78 -5.64
CA PRO A 59 1.76 24.95 -6.59
C PRO A 59 1.94 23.51 -6.06
N PHE A 60 0.85 22.74 -6.07
CA PHE A 60 0.89 21.33 -5.67
C PHE A 60 1.74 20.48 -6.62
N PHE A 61 2.29 19.38 -6.12
CA PHE A 61 2.92 18.32 -6.92
C PHE A 61 2.47 16.93 -6.42
N THR A 62 2.52 15.91 -7.28
CA THR A 62 2.31 14.51 -6.87
C THR A 62 3.63 13.74 -6.86
N VAL A 63 3.70 12.65 -6.09
CA VAL A 63 4.86 11.75 -6.05
C VAL A 63 4.36 10.31 -6.11
N ASP A 64 4.56 9.66 -7.24
CA ASP A 64 3.96 8.35 -7.55
C ASP A 64 4.89 7.51 -8.42
N PRO A 65 4.67 6.18 -8.53
CA PRO A 65 5.34 5.38 -9.54
C PRO A 65 5.14 5.94 -10.97
N PRO A 66 6.12 5.79 -11.88
CA PRO A 66 6.03 6.33 -13.25
C PRO A 66 4.86 5.82 -14.09
N ALA A 67 4.26 4.68 -13.76
CA ALA A 67 3.09 4.13 -14.45
C ALA A 67 1.74 4.59 -13.87
N SER A 68 1.72 5.24 -12.70
CA SER A 68 0.48 5.60 -12.01
C SER A 68 -0.31 6.69 -12.75
N THR A 69 -1.61 6.47 -12.94
CA THR A 69 -2.52 7.45 -13.56
C THR A 69 -3.66 7.84 -12.64
N ASP A 70 -3.90 7.03 -11.60
CA ASP A 70 -4.83 7.19 -10.51
C ASP A 70 -4.21 7.97 -9.33
N LEU A 71 -3.92 9.26 -9.56
CA LEU A 71 -3.23 10.11 -8.60
C LEU A 71 -4.21 10.62 -7.54
N ASP A 72 -4.24 9.96 -6.39
CA ASP A 72 -5.11 10.28 -5.25
C ASP A 72 -4.71 11.59 -4.54
N GLN A 73 -3.43 11.94 -4.58
CA GLN A 73 -2.80 12.86 -3.62
C GLN A 73 -1.93 13.91 -4.32
N ALA A 74 -2.03 15.16 -3.88
CA ALA A 74 -1.09 16.21 -4.26
C ALA A 74 -0.65 17.01 -3.03
N ILE A 75 0.64 17.36 -2.98
CA ILE A 75 1.34 17.88 -1.81
C ILE A 75 1.86 19.27 -2.11
N HIS A 76 1.79 20.13 -1.10
CA HIS A 76 2.55 21.37 -1.05
C HIS A 76 3.03 21.61 0.38
N LEU A 77 4.33 21.80 0.56
CA LEU A 77 4.96 22.09 1.84
C LEU A 77 5.50 23.52 1.83
N SER A 78 5.39 24.22 2.95
CA SER A 78 5.98 25.55 3.13
C SER A 78 6.39 25.76 4.58
N ARG A 79 7.38 26.62 4.83
CA ARG A 79 7.67 27.08 6.20
C ARG A 79 6.53 27.96 6.72
N GLN A 80 6.25 27.87 8.02
CA GLN A 80 5.24 28.67 8.70
C GLN A 80 5.76 29.08 10.08
N GLY A 81 6.23 30.32 10.21
CA GLY A 81 6.93 30.76 11.43
C GLY A 81 8.17 29.90 11.70
N THR A 82 8.26 29.29 12.87
CA THR A 82 9.33 28.35 13.24
C THR A 82 9.05 26.90 12.84
N GLY A 83 7.88 26.62 12.27
CA GLY A 83 7.45 25.27 11.89
C GLY A 83 7.09 25.17 10.41
N TYR A 84 6.11 24.33 10.11
CA TYR A 84 5.76 23.96 8.74
C TYR A 84 4.25 24.02 8.51
N ARG A 85 3.86 24.17 7.26
CA ARG A 85 2.49 23.96 6.80
C ARG A 85 2.48 22.87 5.73
N VAL A 86 1.75 21.80 6.02
CA VAL A 86 1.47 20.71 5.09
C VAL A 86 0.11 20.97 4.46
N ARG A 87 0.08 21.19 3.15
CA ARG A 87 -1.16 21.19 2.37
C ARG A 87 -1.21 19.91 1.57
N TYR A 88 -2.27 19.14 1.78
CA TYR A 88 -2.43 17.82 1.18
C TYR A 88 -3.81 17.72 0.56
N ALA A 89 -3.86 17.81 -0.77
CA ALA A 89 -5.07 17.70 -1.55
C ALA A 89 -5.34 16.24 -1.86
N ILE A 90 -6.54 15.77 -1.52
CA ILE A 90 -7.02 14.41 -1.80
C ILE A 90 -8.14 14.50 -2.83
N ALA A 91 -8.13 13.65 -3.85
CA ALA A 91 -9.19 13.60 -4.86
C ALA A 91 -10.60 13.50 -4.25
N ASP A 92 -11.52 14.41 -4.59
CA ASP A 92 -12.87 14.41 -4.04
C ASP A 92 -13.81 13.52 -4.86
N VAL A 93 -13.86 12.22 -4.52
CA VAL A 93 -14.73 11.24 -5.19
C VAL A 93 -16.21 11.60 -5.05
N ALA A 94 -16.62 12.27 -3.96
CA ALA A 94 -18.00 12.66 -3.76
C ALA A 94 -18.46 13.78 -4.72
N ALA A 95 -17.53 14.48 -5.39
CA ALA A 95 -17.86 15.40 -6.49
C ALA A 95 -18.39 14.67 -7.74
N PHE A 96 -18.13 13.36 -7.86
CA PHE A 96 -18.45 12.54 -9.04
C PHE A 96 -19.42 11.40 -8.75
N VAL A 97 -19.46 10.89 -7.52
CA VAL A 97 -20.25 9.70 -7.16
C VAL A 97 -21.45 10.12 -6.33
N VAL A 98 -22.64 9.97 -6.91
CA VAL A 98 -23.91 10.27 -6.25
C VAL A 98 -24.28 9.09 -5.31
N PRO A 99 -24.58 9.34 -4.03
CA PRO A 99 -25.02 8.29 -3.12
C PRO A 99 -26.20 7.48 -3.67
N SER A 100 -26.17 6.16 -3.49
CA SER A 100 -27.15 5.22 -4.04
C SER A 100 -27.23 5.18 -5.58
N GLY A 101 -26.37 5.90 -6.31
CA GLY A 101 -26.24 5.84 -7.77
C GLY A 101 -25.65 4.53 -8.29
N ALA A 102 -25.54 4.37 -9.62
CA ALA A 102 -24.90 3.20 -10.22
C ALA A 102 -23.41 3.14 -9.88
N LEU A 103 -22.70 4.28 -9.94
CA LEU A 103 -21.30 4.38 -9.51
C LEU A 103 -21.09 3.98 -8.06
N ASP A 104 -21.98 4.42 -7.17
CA ASP A 104 -21.89 4.13 -5.74
C ASP A 104 -22.10 2.63 -5.46
N ARG A 105 -23.17 2.04 -6.03
CA ARG A 105 -23.45 0.60 -5.89
C ARG A 105 -22.30 -0.25 -6.42
N GLU A 106 -21.71 0.15 -7.55
CA GLU A 106 -20.57 -0.56 -8.12
C GLU A 106 -19.31 -0.41 -7.26
N ALA A 107 -19.05 0.78 -6.71
CA ALA A 107 -17.95 0.99 -5.77
C ALA A 107 -18.10 0.12 -4.51
N HIS A 108 -19.32 -0.08 -4.00
CA HIS A 108 -19.62 -1.00 -2.90
C HIS A 108 -19.43 -2.48 -3.24
N ARG A 109 -19.59 -2.85 -4.51
CA ARG A 109 -19.34 -4.21 -5.02
C ARG A 109 -17.85 -4.45 -5.22
N ARG A 110 -17.11 -3.45 -5.69
CA ARG A 110 -15.66 -3.54 -5.96
C ARG A 110 -14.82 -3.36 -4.70
N VAL A 111 -15.19 -2.43 -3.81
CA VAL A 111 -14.55 -2.09 -2.51
C VAL A 111 -13.14 -1.49 -2.61
N THR A 112 -12.30 -2.06 -3.46
CA THR A 112 -10.91 -1.65 -3.67
C THR A 112 -10.51 -1.91 -5.12
N THR A 113 -9.55 -1.14 -5.63
CA THR A 113 -8.84 -1.49 -6.87
C THR A 113 -8.04 -2.77 -6.64
N LEU A 114 -8.01 -3.65 -7.64
CA LEU A 114 -7.17 -4.84 -7.67
C LEU A 114 -6.10 -4.65 -8.75
N TYR A 115 -4.86 -4.96 -8.42
CA TYR A 115 -3.72 -4.83 -9.32
C TYR A 115 -3.29 -6.22 -9.77
N PHE A 116 -3.42 -6.50 -11.07
CA PHE A 116 -2.80 -7.65 -11.72
C PHE A 116 -1.54 -7.19 -12.46
N PRO A 117 -0.62 -8.10 -12.79
CA PRO A 117 0.59 -7.75 -13.53
C PRO A 117 0.30 -7.18 -14.91
N ASP A 118 -0.78 -7.64 -15.56
CA ASP A 118 -1.13 -7.32 -16.94
C ASP A 118 -2.28 -6.31 -17.07
N GLU A 119 -3.06 -6.08 -16.01
CA GLU A 119 -4.14 -5.11 -16.00
C GLU A 119 -4.52 -4.65 -14.58
N ARG A 120 -5.24 -3.53 -14.50
CA ARG A 120 -5.85 -3.04 -13.26
C ARG A 120 -7.35 -3.24 -13.33
N VAL A 121 -7.95 -3.64 -12.21
CA VAL A 121 -9.40 -3.69 -12.04
C VAL A 121 -9.79 -2.58 -11.07
N PRO A 122 -10.08 -1.37 -11.56
CA PRO A 122 -10.20 -0.19 -10.73
C PRO A 122 -11.51 -0.17 -9.95
N LEU A 123 -11.50 0.51 -8.79
CA LEU A 123 -12.69 0.77 -7.98
C LEU A 123 -13.73 1.62 -8.73
N HIS A 124 -13.25 2.60 -9.49
CA HIS A 124 -14.06 3.49 -10.33
C HIS A 124 -13.66 3.37 -11.81
N PRO A 125 -14.55 3.68 -12.77
CA PRO A 125 -14.20 3.70 -14.18
C PRO A 125 -12.99 4.60 -14.46
N GLY A 126 -12.09 4.18 -15.36
CA GLY A 126 -10.86 4.92 -15.69
C GLY A 126 -11.10 6.37 -16.13
N LEU A 127 -12.26 6.65 -16.75
CA LEU A 127 -12.70 8.02 -17.06
C LEU A 127 -12.69 8.95 -15.83
N LEU A 128 -13.00 8.41 -14.65
CA LEU A 128 -12.95 9.13 -13.37
C LEU A 128 -11.59 8.93 -12.69
N SER A 129 -11.24 7.69 -12.35
CA SER A 129 -10.08 7.39 -11.50
C SER A 129 -8.74 7.74 -12.15
N GLU A 130 -8.62 7.65 -13.46
CA GLU A 130 -7.38 7.97 -14.20
C GLU A 130 -7.51 9.28 -14.98
N GLY A 131 -8.59 10.03 -14.77
CA GLY A 131 -8.96 11.20 -15.56
C GLY A 131 -9.57 12.31 -14.71
N ALA A 132 -10.90 12.38 -14.70
CA ALA A 132 -11.64 13.52 -14.17
C ALA A 132 -11.43 13.76 -12.66
N ALA A 133 -11.19 12.70 -11.87
CA ALA A 133 -10.94 12.79 -10.44
C ALA A 133 -9.45 12.73 -10.07
N SER A 134 -8.60 12.22 -10.97
CA SER A 134 -7.14 12.11 -10.76
C SER A 134 -6.50 13.50 -10.72
N LEU A 135 -5.55 13.70 -9.79
CA LEU A 135 -4.79 14.94 -9.61
C LEU A 135 -3.64 15.08 -10.60
N LEU A 136 -3.94 14.83 -11.88
CA LEU A 136 -3.03 15.00 -13.00
C LEU A 136 -2.53 16.45 -13.11
N PRO A 137 -1.31 16.67 -13.62
CA PRO A 137 -0.73 18.01 -13.75
C PRO A 137 -1.56 18.89 -14.70
N ASP A 138 -1.54 20.19 -14.38
CA ASP A 138 -2.12 21.30 -15.13
C ASP A 138 -3.62 21.24 -15.37
N GLN A 139 -4.33 20.54 -14.49
CA GLN A 139 -5.78 20.38 -14.55
C GLN A 139 -6.45 20.76 -13.23
N ASP A 140 -7.53 21.52 -13.31
CA ASP A 140 -8.33 21.89 -12.13
C ASP A 140 -9.14 20.69 -11.65
N ARG A 141 -9.04 20.41 -10.35
CA ARG A 141 -9.65 19.23 -9.74
C ARG A 141 -10.35 19.57 -8.44
N PRO A 142 -11.60 19.11 -8.22
CA PRO A 142 -12.22 19.17 -6.91
C PRO A 142 -11.44 18.24 -5.97
N SER A 143 -11.14 18.74 -4.78
CA SER A 143 -10.32 18.03 -3.80
C SER A 143 -10.77 18.32 -2.38
N VAL A 144 -10.53 17.36 -1.50
CA VAL A 144 -10.56 17.54 -0.06
C VAL A 144 -9.17 18.03 0.36
N LEU A 145 -9.06 19.33 0.62
CA LEU A 145 -7.80 19.99 0.96
C LEU A 145 -7.62 19.99 2.47
N TRP A 146 -6.60 19.26 2.92
CA TRP A 146 -6.10 19.29 4.29
C TRP A 146 -5.03 20.37 4.42
N THR A 147 -5.16 21.24 5.41
CA THR A 147 -4.11 22.17 5.85
C THR A 147 -3.74 21.83 7.28
N ILE A 148 -2.51 21.36 7.48
CA ILE A 148 -2.00 20.91 8.77
C ILE A 148 -0.77 21.76 9.12
N ASP A 149 -0.90 22.55 10.18
CA ASP A 149 0.21 23.34 10.71
C ASP A 149 0.98 22.54 11.74
N LEU A 150 2.30 22.55 11.63
CA LEU A 150 3.23 21.81 12.46
C LEU A 150 4.19 22.78 13.17
N ASP A 151 4.65 22.40 14.36
CA ASP A 151 5.78 23.07 15.00
C ASP A 151 7.13 22.69 14.34
N GLY A 152 8.24 23.21 14.88
CA GLY A 152 9.59 22.93 14.37
C GLY A 152 10.03 21.47 14.53
N ASP A 153 9.42 20.72 15.45
CA ASP A 153 9.65 19.29 15.67
C ASP A 153 8.70 18.42 14.81
N GLY A 154 7.81 19.05 14.04
CA GLY A 154 6.84 18.39 13.21
C GLY A 154 5.58 17.95 13.95
N ARG A 155 5.33 18.36 15.22
CA ARG A 155 4.09 18.03 15.95
C ARG A 155 2.94 18.88 15.45
N THR A 156 1.74 18.30 15.43
CA THR A 156 0.54 18.97 14.92
C THR A 156 0.10 20.10 15.86
N LEU A 157 -0.06 21.31 15.31
CA LEU A 157 -0.57 22.49 16.00
C LEU A 157 -2.04 22.76 15.66
N ALA A 158 -2.39 22.65 14.38
CA ALA A 158 -3.75 22.89 13.90
C ALA A 158 -4.05 22.03 12.66
N VAL A 159 -5.32 21.67 12.50
CA VAL A 159 -5.84 20.92 11.35
C VAL A 159 -7.08 21.64 10.83
N ASP A 160 -7.11 21.90 9.54
CA ASP A 160 -8.29 22.34 8.80
C ASP A 160 -8.49 21.43 7.59
N VAL A 161 -9.75 21.10 7.30
CA VAL A 161 -10.11 20.34 6.11
C VAL A 161 -11.36 20.93 5.47
N ARG A 162 -11.29 21.19 4.17
CA ARG A 162 -12.38 21.77 3.38
C ARG A 162 -12.32 21.29 1.94
N ARG A 163 -13.41 21.41 1.21
CA ARG A 163 -13.38 21.20 -0.25
C ARG A 163 -12.76 22.41 -0.94
N ALA A 164 -11.89 22.16 -1.91
CA ALA A 164 -11.19 23.18 -2.68
C ALA A 164 -10.98 22.74 -4.14
N LEU A 165 -10.91 23.69 -5.07
CA LEU A 165 -10.44 23.47 -6.42
C LEU A 165 -8.92 23.63 -6.40
N VAL A 166 -8.18 22.62 -6.85
CA VAL A 166 -6.71 22.63 -6.83
C VAL A 166 -6.16 22.34 -8.22
N ARG A 167 -4.89 22.70 -8.44
CA ARG A 167 -4.17 22.37 -9.67
C ARG A 167 -2.78 21.85 -9.34
N SER A 168 -2.54 20.57 -9.61
CA SER A 168 -1.18 20.01 -9.56
C SER A 168 -0.34 20.61 -10.69
N ARG A 169 0.94 20.91 -10.43
CA ARG A 169 1.89 21.52 -11.37
C ARG A 169 2.90 20.52 -11.91
N ALA A 170 3.08 19.42 -11.21
CA ALA A 170 4.06 18.41 -11.56
C ALA A 170 3.61 17.05 -11.07
N ARG A 171 3.92 16.04 -11.88
CA ARG A 171 3.88 14.63 -11.50
C ARG A 171 5.32 14.16 -11.38
N LEU A 172 5.75 13.80 -10.18
CA LEU A 172 7.11 13.38 -9.89
C LEU A 172 7.16 11.89 -9.57
N ASP A 173 8.32 11.26 -9.78
CA ASP A 173 8.61 9.90 -9.33
C ASP A 173 9.57 9.90 -8.15
N TYR A 174 9.47 8.89 -7.27
CA TYR A 174 10.29 8.78 -6.06
C TYR A 174 11.79 8.84 -6.32
N ALA A 175 12.27 8.22 -7.40
CA ALA A 175 13.69 8.22 -7.73
C ALA A 175 14.15 9.62 -8.18
N GLY A 176 13.33 10.34 -8.96
CA GLY A 176 13.55 11.73 -9.34
C GLY A 176 13.55 12.68 -8.14
N VAL A 177 12.62 12.51 -7.21
CA VAL A 177 12.55 13.28 -5.95
C VAL A 177 13.81 13.07 -5.12
N GLN A 178 14.19 11.81 -4.88
CA GLN A 178 15.39 11.46 -4.12
C GLN A 178 16.64 12.12 -4.72
N ARG A 179 16.85 12.00 -6.04
CA ARG A 179 18.01 12.62 -6.73
C ARG A 179 18.05 14.14 -6.57
N ARG A 180 16.91 14.83 -6.68
CA ARG A 180 16.86 16.30 -6.56
C ARG A 180 17.17 16.76 -5.14
N ILE A 181 16.67 16.04 -4.14
CA ILE A 181 16.95 16.32 -2.73
C ILE A 181 18.42 16.08 -2.41
N ASP A 182 18.97 14.93 -2.82
CA ASP A 182 20.37 14.57 -2.55
C ASP A 182 21.36 15.52 -3.26
N ALA A 183 21.00 16.02 -4.44
CA ALA A 183 21.79 17.00 -5.18
C ALA A 183 21.62 18.44 -4.69
N GLY A 184 20.70 18.72 -3.75
CA GLY A 184 20.39 20.08 -3.29
C GLY A 184 19.75 20.97 -4.37
N THR A 185 19.07 20.39 -5.36
CA THR A 185 18.41 21.10 -6.47
C THR A 185 16.88 21.11 -6.36
N ALA A 186 16.32 20.52 -5.30
CA ALA A 186 14.90 20.60 -4.99
C ALA A 186 14.52 22.02 -4.54
N GLU A 187 13.44 22.56 -5.10
CA GLU A 187 12.83 23.82 -4.61
C GLU A 187 12.20 23.60 -3.23
N GLU A 188 11.95 24.69 -2.49
CA GLU A 188 11.54 24.62 -1.07
C GLU A 188 10.41 23.60 -0.80
N PRO A 189 9.27 23.58 -1.52
CA PRO A 189 8.20 22.62 -1.21
C PRO A 189 8.63 21.15 -1.32
N LEU A 190 9.54 20.83 -2.25
CA LEU A 190 10.06 19.48 -2.41
C LEU A 190 11.21 19.19 -1.44
N ALA A 191 12.08 20.17 -1.18
CA ALA A 191 13.17 20.03 -0.21
C ALA A 191 12.63 19.79 1.21
N LEU A 192 11.54 20.46 1.58
CA LEU A 192 10.86 20.28 2.85
C LEU A 192 10.27 18.87 3.05
N LEU A 193 10.11 18.06 1.99
CA LEU A 193 9.64 16.68 2.13
C LEU A 193 10.58 15.88 3.05
N LYS A 194 11.91 16.08 2.88
CA LYS A 194 12.92 15.46 3.73
C LYS A 194 12.85 16.00 5.15
N GLU A 195 12.86 17.32 5.33
CA GLU A 195 12.88 17.95 6.67
C GLU A 195 11.65 17.54 7.50
N VAL A 196 10.46 17.64 6.91
CA VAL A 196 9.20 17.24 7.55
C VAL A 196 9.15 15.73 7.75
N GLY A 197 9.53 14.95 6.73
CA GLY A 197 9.58 13.49 6.80
C GLY A 197 10.42 12.97 7.96
N GLU A 198 11.68 13.44 8.06
CA GLU A 198 12.60 13.06 9.14
C GLU A 198 12.08 13.50 10.53
N ALA A 199 11.43 14.67 10.63
CA ALA A 199 10.80 15.10 11.86
C ALA A 199 9.66 14.17 12.28
N ARG A 200 8.82 13.77 11.32
CA ARG A 200 7.71 12.84 11.57
C ARG A 200 8.17 11.41 11.86
N GLU A 201 9.28 10.96 11.27
CA GLU A 201 9.94 9.69 11.61
C GLU A 201 10.47 9.69 13.05
N ARG A 202 11.08 10.79 13.52
CA ARG A 202 11.48 10.93 14.93
C ARG A 202 10.28 10.83 15.88
N LEU A 203 9.17 11.49 15.53
CA LEU A 203 7.92 11.38 16.28
C LEU A 203 7.30 9.97 16.21
N GLU A 204 7.57 9.19 15.15
CA GLU A 204 7.19 7.78 15.09
C GLU A 204 7.97 6.93 16.07
N VAL A 205 9.26 7.18 16.20
CA VAL A 205 10.09 6.53 17.20
C VAL A 205 9.59 6.87 18.61
N GLU A 206 9.36 8.15 18.90
CA GLU A 206 8.88 8.63 20.21
C GLU A 206 7.56 7.96 20.63
N ARG A 207 6.59 7.83 19.70
CA ARG A 207 5.31 7.17 19.98
C ARG A 207 5.38 5.64 20.00
N GLY A 208 6.50 5.03 19.60
CA GLY A 208 6.66 3.58 19.51
C GLY A 208 6.02 2.96 18.25
N GLY A 209 5.76 3.76 17.22
CA GLY A 209 5.28 3.26 15.92
C GLY A 209 6.33 2.40 15.21
N ILE A 210 5.93 1.69 14.17
CA ILE A 210 6.76 0.74 13.44
C ILE A 210 6.40 0.79 11.95
N SER A 211 7.35 1.24 11.15
CA SER A 211 7.32 1.14 9.70
C SER A 211 8.28 0.04 9.23
N LEU A 212 7.73 -1.02 8.61
CA LEU A 212 8.52 -2.12 8.06
C LEU A 212 9.01 -1.74 6.66
N ARG A 213 10.32 -1.75 6.44
CA ARG A 213 10.93 -1.57 5.11
C ARG A 213 11.11 -2.92 4.42
N VAL A 214 10.01 -3.66 4.25
CA VAL A 214 10.07 -4.98 3.60
C VAL A 214 10.50 -4.76 2.14
N PRO A 215 11.51 -5.48 1.62
CA PRO A 215 11.79 -5.46 0.19
C PRO A 215 10.57 -5.92 -0.58
N GLU A 216 10.15 -5.13 -1.55
CA GLU A 216 9.02 -5.46 -2.41
C GLU A 216 9.51 -6.32 -3.58
N GLN A 217 8.73 -7.34 -3.92
CA GLN A 217 8.91 -8.10 -5.15
C GLN A 217 8.06 -7.43 -6.23
N GLU A 218 8.70 -6.69 -7.12
CA GLU A 218 8.02 -5.98 -8.21
C GLU A 218 8.01 -6.84 -9.48
N ILE A 219 6.85 -6.88 -10.14
CA ILE A 219 6.70 -7.43 -11.48
C ILE A 219 6.86 -6.29 -12.47
N VAL A 220 7.96 -6.30 -13.21
CA VAL A 220 8.29 -5.27 -14.20
C VAL A 220 7.90 -5.78 -15.58
N GLU A 221 6.93 -5.13 -16.23
CA GLU A 221 6.64 -5.33 -17.64
C GLU A 221 7.61 -4.50 -18.49
N HIS A 222 8.23 -5.15 -19.48
CA HIS A 222 9.08 -4.52 -20.49
C HIS A 222 8.27 -4.39 -21.78
N ASP A 223 7.66 -3.22 -21.98
CA ASP A 223 6.71 -2.93 -23.09
C ASP A 223 7.24 -3.30 -24.49
N ARG A 224 8.55 -3.16 -24.73
CA ARG A 224 9.15 -3.38 -26.06
C ARG A 224 9.07 -4.84 -26.53
N ASP A 225 9.15 -5.77 -25.58
CA ASP A 225 9.23 -7.21 -25.87
C ASP A 225 8.04 -7.98 -25.27
N HIS A 226 7.09 -7.28 -24.64
CA HIS A 226 6.04 -7.85 -23.80
C HIS A 226 6.60 -8.93 -22.88
N THR A 227 7.63 -8.59 -22.08
CA THR A 227 8.21 -9.56 -21.14
C THR A 227 8.06 -9.10 -19.71
N TYR A 228 7.85 -10.03 -18.79
CA TYR A 228 7.82 -9.75 -17.36
C TYR A 228 9.13 -10.18 -16.71
N GLU A 229 9.58 -9.42 -15.73
CA GLU A 229 10.73 -9.69 -14.87
C GLU A 229 10.35 -9.48 -13.41
N LEU A 230 10.90 -10.29 -12.51
CA LEU A 230 10.80 -10.07 -11.07
C LEU A 230 12.06 -9.38 -10.55
N ALA A 231 11.87 -8.26 -9.85
CA ALA A 231 12.94 -7.50 -9.21
C ALA A 231 12.64 -7.28 -7.72
N TYR A 232 13.68 -7.33 -6.87
CA TYR A 232 13.56 -6.82 -5.51
C TYR A 232 13.82 -5.32 -5.51
N ARG A 233 12.87 -4.55 -4.97
CA ARG A 233 13.04 -3.11 -4.73
C ARG A 233 12.99 -2.84 -3.23
N ALA A 234 14.00 -2.15 -2.73
CA ALA A 234 13.93 -1.54 -1.41
C ALA A 234 13.33 -0.12 -1.55
N PRO A 235 12.42 0.29 -0.66
CA PRO A 235 11.93 1.66 -0.62
C PRO A 235 13.09 2.68 -0.47
N LEU A 236 13.01 3.81 -1.18
CA LEU A 236 13.94 4.92 -0.99
C LEU A 236 13.53 5.73 0.26
N PRO A 237 14.43 6.54 0.84
CA PRO A 237 14.06 7.48 1.90
C PRO A 237 12.87 8.38 1.54
N ALA A 238 12.79 8.84 0.28
CA ALA A 238 11.65 9.62 -0.22
C ALA A 238 10.30 8.88 -0.13
N ASP A 239 10.27 7.55 -0.29
CA ASP A 239 9.06 6.75 -0.08
C ASP A 239 8.59 6.86 1.39
N GLY A 240 9.53 6.76 2.34
CA GLY A 240 9.27 6.89 3.77
C GLY A 240 8.80 8.30 4.19
N TRP A 241 9.45 9.35 3.68
CA TRP A 241 9.07 10.73 3.96
C TRP A 241 7.66 11.05 3.46
N ASN A 242 7.31 10.59 2.25
CA ASN A 242 5.95 10.75 1.72
C ASN A 242 4.93 9.96 2.54
N ALA A 243 5.25 8.73 2.93
CA ALA A 243 4.39 7.92 3.78
C ALA A 243 4.07 8.59 5.12
N GLN A 244 5.01 9.33 5.71
CA GLN A 244 4.76 10.10 6.94
C GLN A 244 3.74 11.24 6.76
N LEU A 245 3.63 11.84 5.57
CA LEU A 245 2.56 12.82 5.29
C LEU A 245 1.19 12.16 5.25
N SER A 246 1.08 10.99 4.60
CA SER A 246 -0.14 10.17 4.63
C SER A 246 -0.51 9.73 6.06
N LEU A 247 0.48 9.31 6.87
CA LEU A 247 0.25 8.95 8.28
C LEU A 247 -0.21 10.14 9.11
N LEU A 248 0.41 11.32 8.93
CA LEU A 248 0.02 12.57 9.57
C LEU A 248 -1.45 12.89 9.29
N THR A 249 -1.86 12.85 8.02
CA THR A 249 -3.25 13.14 7.64
C THR A 249 -4.22 12.08 8.14
N GLY A 250 -3.87 10.79 8.11
CA GLY A 250 -4.71 9.73 8.66
C GLY A 250 -4.87 9.78 10.19
N MET A 251 -3.86 10.23 10.93
CA MET A 251 -3.98 10.50 12.37
C MET A 251 -4.87 11.73 12.62
N ALA A 252 -4.67 12.82 11.87
CA ALA A 252 -5.51 14.01 11.96
C ALA A 252 -6.99 13.71 11.66
N ALA A 253 -7.27 12.86 10.66
CA ALA A 253 -8.61 12.40 10.35
C ALA A 253 -9.23 11.58 11.49
N ALA A 254 -8.46 10.68 12.10
CA ALA A 254 -8.91 9.92 13.26
C ALA A 254 -9.26 10.83 14.43
N ASP A 255 -8.41 11.82 14.74
CA ASP A 255 -8.64 12.78 15.83
C ASP A 255 -9.90 13.62 15.59
N LEU A 256 -10.11 14.12 14.37
CA LEU A 256 -11.34 14.85 14.01
C LEU A 256 -12.60 13.98 14.20
N MET A 257 -12.57 12.74 13.74
CA MET A 257 -13.70 11.82 13.88
C MET A 257 -13.97 11.46 15.34
N LEU A 258 -12.92 11.21 16.12
CA LEU A 258 -13.03 10.91 17.56
C LEU A 258 -13.63 12.09 18.32
N ALA A 259 -13.16 13.31 18.06
CA ALA A 259 -13.70 14.53 18.66
C ALA A 259 -15.16 14.80 18.24
N HIS A 260 -15.51 14.47 17.00
CA HIS A 260 -16.88 14.60 16.50
C HIS A 260 -17.84 13.53 17.05
N GLY A 261 -17.30 12.39 17.53
CA GLY A 261 -18.08 11.28 18.09
C GLY A 261 -18.71 10.35 17.05
N THR A 262 -18.36 10.49 15.77
CA THR A 262 -18.75 9.57 14.69
C THR A 262 -17.58 9.36 13.74
N GLY A 263 -17.31 8.12 13.35
CA GLY A 263 -16.15 7.83 12.51
C GLY A 263 -15.98 6.39 12.06
N ILE A 264 -14.94 6.21 11.24
CA ILE A 264 -14.38 4.92 10.84
C ILE A 264 -12.87 4.93 11.02
N LEU A 265 -12.37 4.12 11.94
CA LEU A 265 -10.94 3.99 12.23
C LEU A 265 -10.37 2.75 11.55
N ARG A 266 -9.08 2.84 11.20
CA ARG A 266 -8.26 1.71 10.81
C ARG A 266 -7.56 1.20 12.05
N THR A 267 -8.08 0.14 12.65
CA THR A 267 -7.58 -0.40 13.92
C THR A 267 -6.70 -1.62 13.70
N LEU A 268 -5.76 -1.83 14.60
CA LEU A 268 -4.95 -3.03 14.69
C LEU A 268 -4.71 -3.31 16.18
N PRO A 269 -5.19 -4.45 16.71
CA PRO A 269 -4.94 -4.83 18.09
C PRO A 269 -3.44 -4.94 18.41
N ALA A 270 -3.12 -4.95 19.71
CA ALA A 270 -1.78 -5.30 20.15
C ALA A 270 -1.42 -6.72 19.67
N ALA A 271 -0.13 -6.95 19.39
CA ALA A 271 0.35 -8.27 19.06
C ALA A 271 0.04 -9.25 20.23
N PRO A 272 -0.33 -10.51 19.95
CA PRO A 272 -0.66 -11.46 20.99
C PRO A 272 0.54 -11.77 21.88
N ASP A 273 0.28 -12.19 23.12
CA ASP A 273 1.31 -12.56 24.07
C ASP A 273 2.27 -13.61 23.48
N GLY A 274 3.57 -13.41 23.71
CA GLY A 274 4.62 -14.29 23.20
C GLY A 274 4.98 -14.10 21.72
N ALA A 275 4.31 -13.23 20.96
CA ALA A 275 4.63 -12.98 19.55
C ALA A 275 6.06 -12.43 19.38
N VAL A 276 6.49 -11.49 20.23
CA VAL A 276 7.88 -11.01 20.27
C VAL A 276 8.85 -12.12 20.65
N GLY A 277 8.44 -13.03 21.54
CA GLY A 277 9.23 -14.21 21.91
C GLY A 277 9.46 -15.15 20.72
N ARG A 278 8.46 -15.33 19.84
CA ARG A 278 8.60 -16.05 18.57
C ARG A 278 9.59 -15.34 17.65
N LEU A 279 9.42 -14.03 17.45
CA LEU A 279 10.36 -13.25 16.63
C LEU A 279 11.79 -13.32 17.16
N ARG A 280 12.02 -13.30 18.48
CA ARG A 280 13.37 -13.44 19.05
C ARG A 280 14.02 -14.78 18.68
N ARG A 281 13.25 -15.88 18.64
CA ARG A 281 13.74 -17.18 18.15
C ARG A 281 14.08 -17.13 16.67
N THR A 282 13.25 -16.48 15.86
CA THR A 282 13.50 -16.29 14.42
C THR A 282 14.75 -15.43 14.20
N ALA A 283 14.92 -14.33 14.92
CA ALA A 283 16.11 -13.48 14.85
C ALA A 283 17.38 -14.27 15.17
N HIS A 284 17.38 -15.08 16.23
CA HIS A 284 18.50 -15.95 16.58
C HIS A 284 18.81 -16.94 15.45
N ALA A 285 17.78 -17.58 14.88
CA ALA A 285 17.98 -18.51 13.77
C ALA A 285 18.52 -17.81 12.51
N LEU A 286 18.05 -16.60 12.22
CA LEU A 286 18.54 -15.75 11.13
C LEU A 286 19.87 -15.04 11.44
N ARG A 287 20.50 -15.34 12.60
CA ARG A 287 21.76 -14.74 13.05
C ARG A 287 21.71 -13.21 13.15
N ILE A 288 20.55 -12.68 13.53
CA ILE A 288 20.33 -11.26 13.81
C ILE A 288 20.57 -11.04 15.30
N GLU A 289 21.50 -10.14 15.61
CA GLU A 289 21.76 -9.74 16.98
C GLU A 289 20.58 -8.92 17.51
N TRP A 290 19.88 -9.46 18.50
CA TRP A 290 18.79 -8.77 19.18
C TRP A 290 19.01 -8.77 20.69
N PRO A 291 19.80 -7.83 21.22
CA PRO A 291 20.03 -7.70 22.64
C PRO A 291 18.71 -7.53 23.42
N HIS A 292 18.66 -8.00 24.66
CA HIS A 292 17.43 -7.94 25.47
C HIS A 292 16.95 -6.51 25.74
N HIS A 293 17.87 -5.54 25.79
CA HIS A 293 17.56 -4.12 26.01
C HIS A 293 17.08 -3.38 24.75
N VAL A 294 17.28 -3.97 23.56
CA VAL A 294 16.82 -3.38 22.29
C VAL A 294 15.36 -3.77 22.09
N SER A 295 14.51 -2.76 21.92
CA SER A 295 13.09 -2.97 21.63
C SER A 295 12.86 -3.57 20.25
N TYR A 296 11.69 -4.16 20.02
CA TYR A 296 11.30 -4.66 18.70
C TYR A 296 11.33 -3.55 17.64
N ALA A 297 10.82 -2.36 17.98
CA ALA A 297 10.75 -1.22 17.08
C ALA A 297 12.15 -0.67 16.72
N GLU A 298 13.09 -0.65 17.67
CA GLU A 298 14.49 -0.27 17.40
C GLU A 298 15.20 -1.31 16.54
N LEU A 299 15.01 -2.61 16.80
CA LEU A 299 15.60 -3.66 15.98
C LEU A 299 15.15 -3.52 14.51
N VAL A 300 13.84 -3.47 14.27
CA VAL A 300 13.28 -3.41 12.91
C VAL A 300 13.86 -2.26 12.09
N ARG A 301 14.07 -1.09 12.71
CA ARG A 301 14.64 0.09 12.05
C ARG A 301 16.12 -0.07 11.70
N SER A 302 16.87 -0.84 12.47
CA SER A 302 18.29 -1.09 12.21
C SER A 302 18.53 -2.09 11.08
N LEU A 303 17.48 -2.81 10.65
CA LEU A 303 17.58 -3.80 9.59
C LEU A 303 17.72 -3.14 8.23
N ASP A 304 18.77 -3.56 7.53
CA ASP A 304 19.02 -3.28 6.12
C ASP A 304 18.26 -4.29 5.22
N PRO A 305 17.24 -3.86 4.46
CA PRO A 305 16.47 -4.73 3.56
C PRO A 305 17.31 -5.38 2.43
N HIS A 306 18.50 -4.86 2.14
CA HIS A 306 19.38 -5.44 1.13
C HIS A 306 20.15 -6.69 1.62
N ARG A 307 20.12 -6.96 2.94
CA ARG A 307 20.73 -8.16 3.53
C ARG A 307 19.68 -9.29 3.61
N PRO A 308 19.94 -10.49 3.05
CA PRO A 308 18.93 -11.56 2.97
C PRO A 308 18.31 -11.98 4.31
N HIS A 309 19.10 -12.13 5.36
CA HIS A 309 18.58 -12.47 6.70
C HIS A 309 17.74 -11.34 7.31
N HIS A 310 18.07 -10.08 7.04
CA HIS A 310 17.23 -8.94 7.46
C HIS A 310 15.92 -8.90 6.68
N ALA A 311 15.96 -9.09 5.36
CA ALA A 311 14.77 -9.19 4.51
C ALA A 311 13.81 -10.29 4.98
N ALA A 312 14.35 -11.49 5.25
CA ALA A 312 13.61 -12.62 5.80
C ALA A 312 12.92 -12.27 7.13
N PHE A 313 13.66 -11.61 8.03
CA PHE A 313 13.10 -11.20 9.31
C PHE A 313 12.04 -10.10 9.16
N LEU A 314 12.25 -9.12 8.28
CA LEU A 314 11.26 -8.08 7.97
C LEU A 314 9.97 -8.67 7.39
N LEU A 315 10.07 -9.71 6.55
CA LEU A 315 8.91 -10.44 6.05
C LEU A 315 8.17 -11.15 7.19
N GLU A 316 8.88 -11.85 8.09
CA GLU A 316 8.27 -12.49 9.26
C GLU A 316 7.62 -11.44 10.22
N CYS A 317 8.19 -10.24 10.32
CA CYS A 317 7.62 -9.14 11.11
C CYS A 317 6.22 -8.72 10.63
N THR A 318 5.89 -8.90 9.35
CA THR A 318 4.56 -8.62 8.82
C THR A 318 3.47 -9.47 9.48
N THR A 319 3.81 -10.63 10.05
CA THR A 319 2.86 -11.48 10.78
C THR A 319 2.27 -10.78 12.01
N LEU A 320 2.99 -9.81 12.58
CA LEU A 320 2.50 -8.98 13.70
C LEU A 320 1.52 -7.89 13.26
N LEU A 321 1.44 -7.61 11.96
CA LEU A 321 0.50 -6.64 11.38
C LEU A 321 -0.84 -7.28 10.99
N ARG A 322 -1.00 -8.60 11.21
CA ARG A 322 -2.25 -9.33 10.94
C ARG A 322 -3.33 -8.96 11.96
N GLY A 323 -4.58 -8.96 11.51
CA GLY A 323 -5.75 -8.62 12.33
C GLY A 323 -6.17 -7.16 12.25
N ALA A 324 -5.47 -6.37 11.44
CA ALA A 324 -5.83 -4.99 11.17
C ALA A 324 -7.21 -4.94 10.43
N GLY A 325 -8.20 -4.24 10.99
CA GLY A 325 -9.53 -4.04 10.38
C GLY A 325 -10.04 -2.59 10.37
N TYR A 326 -11.33 -2.43 10.05
CA TYR A 326 -12.04 -1.15 10.16
C TYR A 326 -13.03 -1.21 11.31
N THR A 327 -13.04 -0.19 12.15
CA THR A 327 -13.92 -0.09 13.32
C THR A 327 -14.72 1.20 13.23
N VAL A 328 -16.05 1.08 13.29
CA VAL A 328 -16.96 2.22 13.23
C VAL A 328 -17.46 2.58 14.62
N PHE A 329 -17.79 3.85 14.81
CA PHE A 329 -18.36 4.37 16.04
C PHE A 329 -19.25 5.57 15.73
N ARG A 330 -20.26 5.81 16.59
CA ARG A 330 -21.27 6.86 16.43
C ARG A 330 -21.77 7.34 17.78
N ASP A 331 -22.46 8.47 17.78
CA ASP A 331 -23.19 9.00 18.94
C ASP A 331 -22.30 9.16 20.19
N GLY A 332 -21.00 9.39 19.99
CA GLY A 332 -20.00 9.52 21.06
C GLY A 332 -19.60 8.19 21.73
N ALA A 333 -20.16 7.06 21.32
CA ALA A 333 -19.80 5.74 21.85
C ALA A 333 -18.51 5.23 21.19
N LEU A 334 -17.36 5.50 21.84
CA LEU A 334 -16.05 5.08 21.34
C LEU A 334 -15.88 3.55 21.38
N PRO A 335 -15.17 2.95 20.41
CA PRO A 335 -14.89 1.52 20.39
C PRO A 335 -13.77 1.16 21.37
N ASP A 336 -13.73 -0.11 21.81
CA ASP A 336 -12.70 -0.62 22.74
C ASP A 336 -11.26 -0.41 22.23
N ILE A 337 -11.07 -0.50 20.92
CA ILE A 337 -9.81 -0.27 20.25
C ILE A 337 -9.98 0.94 19.33
N THR A 338 -9.27 2.02 19.64
CA THR A 338 -9.20 3.22 18.79
C THR A 338 -7.89 3.33 18.02
N THR A 339 -6.89 2.53 18.38
CA THR A 339 -5.52 2.66 17.86
C THR A 339 -5.17 1.61 16.81
N HIS A 340 -4.18 1.92 15.99
CA HIS A 340 -3.46 0.96 15.17
C HIS A 340 -2.10 0.65 15.81
N SER A 341 -1.89 -0.56 16.34
CA SER A 341 -0.69 -0.88 17.14
C SER A 341 0.65 -0.63 16.42
N ALA A 342 0.70 -0.79 15.10
CA ALA A 342 1.89 -0.46 14.32
C ALA A 342 2.09 1.04 14.09
N VAL A 343 1.02 1.85 14.03
CA VAL A 343 1.15 3.32 13.94
C VAL A 343 1.42 3.91 15.33
N ALA A 344 0.98 3.19 16.37
CA ALA A 344 0.96 3.58 17.78
C ALA A 344 0.16 4.88 18.03
N ALA A 345 -0.94 5.05 17.29
CA ALA A 345 -1.87 6.16 17.42
C ALA A 345 -3.27 5.78 16.88
N PRO A 346 -4.33 6.56 17.18
CA PRO A 346 -5.54 6.56 16.38
C PRO A 346 -5.22 6.85 14.91
N TYR A 347 -5.84 6.09 14.01
CA TYR A 347 -5.51 6.18 12.59
C TYR A 347 -6.73 5.87 11.73
N ALA A 348 -6.85 6.57 10.61
CA ALA A 348 -7.87 6.34 9.61
C ALA A 348 -7.27 6.38 8.20
N HIS A 349 -7.87 5.61 7.30
CA HIS A 349 -7.61 5.70 5.88
C HIS A 349 -8.47 6.81 5.27
N CYS A 350 -7.82 7.85 4.74
CA CYS A 350 -8.51 9.01 4.15
C CYS A 350 -7.70 9.67 3.01
N THR A 351 -6.71 8.98 2.46
CA THR A 351 -5.74 9.55 1.51
C THR A 351 -5.72 8.83 0.16
N ALA A 352 -6.54 7.80 -0.05
CA ALA A 352 -6.55 7.00 -1.28
C ALA A 352 -7.97 6.67 -1.82
N PRO A 353 -8.87 7.65 -1.98
CA PRO A 353 -10.27 7.40 -2.30
C PRO A 353 -10.53 6.88 -3.71
N LEU A 354 -9.63 7.07 -4.68
CA LEU A 354 -9.79 6.54 -6.04
C LEU A 354 -9.63 5.00 -6.08
N ARG A 355 -8.97 4.42 -5.07
CA ARG A 355 -8.67 2.98 -5.01
C ARG A 355 -9.20 2.28 -3.77
N ARG A 356 -9.76 3.00 -2.79
CA ARG A 356 -10.25 2.41 -1.53
C ARG A 356 -11.53 3.07 -1.05
N LEU A 357 -12.60 2.27 -0.93
CA LEU A 357 -13.96 2.76 -0.64
C LEU A 357 -14.07 3.53 0.68
N ALA A 358 -13.39 3.07 1.75
CA ALA A 358 -13.50 3.67 3.08
C ALA A 358 -13.08 5.15 3.13
N ASP A 359 -12.13 5.56 2.30
CA ASP A 359 -11.55 6.90 2.32
C ASP A 359 -12.55 7.97 1.92
N ARG A 360 -13.51 7.63 1.03
CA ARG A 360 -14.62 8.52 0.70
C ARG A 360 -15.47 8.82 1.93
N TYR A 361 -15.78 7.80 2.73
CA TYR A 361 -16.57 7.95 3.95
C TYR A 361 -15.81 8.72 5.03
N ALA A 362 -14.52 8.40 5.24
CA ALA A 362 -13.67 9.15 6.17
C ALA A 362 -13.60 10.63 5.79
N SER A 363 -13.48 10.94 4.50
CA SER A 363 -13.44 12.32 3.99
C SER A 363 -14.72 13.09 4.30
N GLU A 364 -15.90 12.51 4.05
CA GLU A 364 -17.17 13.18 4.37
C GLU A 364 -17.36 13.44 5.86
N ILE A 365 -16.96 12.50 6.71
CA ILE A 365 -17.06 12.66 8.17
C ILE A 365 -16.13 13.78 8.62
N CYS A 366 -14.88 13.81 8.12
CA CYS A 366 -13.93 14.86 8.47
C CYS A 366 -14.39 16.25 7.98
N LEU A 367 -15.00 16.33 6.80
CA LEU A 367 -15.58 17.57 6.27
C LEU A 367 -16.78 18.05 7.09
N ALA A 368 -17.62 17.12 7.56
CA ALA A 368 -18.73 17.45 8.46
C ALA A 368 -18.21 17.94 9.83
N ALA A 369 -17.25 17.20 10.40
CA ALA A 369 -16.61 17.51 11.68
C ALA A 369 -15.95 18.90 11.67
N ALA A 370 -15.11 19.19 10.67
CA ALA A 370 -14.43 20.48 10.55
C ALA A 370 -15.40 21.66 10.36
N ALA A 371 -16.55 21.41 9.74
CA ALA A 371 -17.58 22.43 9.54
C ALA A 371 -18.60 22.52 10.69
N GLY A 372 -18.46 21.72 11.75
CA GLY A 372 -19.43 21.67 12.85
C GLY A 372 -20.83 21.22 12.42
N ARG A 373 -20.93 20.42 11.37
CA ARG A 373 -22.20 19.92 10.81
C ARG A 373 -22.39 18.44 11.15
N ALA A 374 -23.64 17.99 11.14
CA ALA A 374 -23.94 16.56 11.24
C ALA A 374 -23.37 15.80 10.03
N VAL A 375 -22.95 14.55 10.27
CA VAL A 375 -22.54 13.62 9.21
C VAL A 375 -23.72 13.38 8.27
N PRO A 376 -23.53 13.41 6.93
CA PRO A 376 -24.62 13.17 5.98
C PRO A 376 -25.29 11.80 6.18
N ASP A 377 -26.63 11.74 6.05
CA ASP A 377 -27.39 10.50 6.30
C ASP A 377 -26.89 9.29 5.51
N TRP A 378 -26.52 9.49 4.23
CA TRP A 378 -26.02 8.41 3.38
C TRP A 378 -24.68 7.82 3.87
N VAL A 379 -23.86 8.64 4.55
CA VAL A 379 -22.61 8.20 5.19
C VAL A 379 -22.96 7.37 6.42
N SER A 380 -23.82 7.91 7.30
CA SER A 380 -24.27 7.26 8.52
C SER A 380 -24.90 5.89 8.25
N VAL A 381 -25.77 5.77 7.24
CA VAL A 381 -26.38 4.49 6.85
C VAL A 381 -25.34 3.46 6.38
N ALA A 382 -24.32 3.89 5.63
CA ALA A 382 -23.34 2.97 5.06
C ALA A 382 -22.34 2.42 6.09
N LEU A 383 -22.05 3.17 7.15
CA LEU A 383 -21.05 2.81 8.17
C LEU A 383 -21.31 1.43 8.81
N ASP A 384 -22.56 0.96 8.90
CA ASP A 384 -22.88 -0.34 9.51
C ASP A 384 -22.37 -1.53 8.67
N THR A 385 -22.32 -1.37 7.35
CA THR A 385 -21.91 -2.43 6.43
C THR A 385 -20.45 -2.30 5.97
N LEU A 386 -19.87 -1.11 6.13
CA LEU A 386 -18.58 -0.75 5.58
C LEU A 386 -17.44 -1.63 6.12
N PRO A 387 -17.33 -1.93 7.43
CA PRO A 387 -16.29 -2.83 7.95
C PRO A 387 -16.27 -4.21 7.29
N ALA A 388 -17.44 -4.84 7.13
CA ALA A 388 -17.54 -6.17 6.53
C ALA A 388 -17.12 -6.16 5.06
N ARG A 389 -17.56 -5.14 4.30
CA ARG A 389 -17.16 -4.93 2.90
C ARG A 389 -15.66 -4.71 2.77
N MET A 390 -15.10 -3.82 3.58
CA MET A 390 -13.65 -3.55 3.56
C MET A 390 -12.82 -4.78 3.91
N ALA A 391 -13.29 -5.61 4.84
CA ALA A 391 -12.63 -6.88 5.17
C ALA A 391 -12.67 -7.86 4.00
N GLU A 392 -13.79 -7.95 3.27
CA GLU A 392 -13.90 -8.75 2.05
C GLU A 392 -12.97 -8.25 0.94
N GLY A 393 -12.98 -6.95 0.67
CA GLY A 393 -12.08 -6.32 -0.31
C GLY A 393 -10.60 -6.57 0.01
N THR A 394 -10.22 -6.45 1.29
CA THR A 394 -8.85 -6.74 1.76
C THR A 394 -8.45 -8.19 1.54
N ARG A 395 -9.34 -9.15 1.86
CA ARG A 395 -9.09 -10.58 1.60
C ARG A 395 -8.94 -10.86 0.11
N ARG A 396 -9.80 -10.28 -0.73
CA ARG A 396 -9.76 -10.48 -2.19
C ARG A 396 -8.48 -9.88 -2.79
N ALA A 397 -8.10 -8.67 -2.40
CA ALA A 397 -6.88 -8.03 -2.86
C ALA A 397 -5.63 -8.84 -2.47
N GLY A 398 -5.53 -9.28 -1.21
CA GLY A 398 -4.41 -10.12 -0.77
C GLY A 398 -4.36 -11.50 -1.42
N THR A 399 -5.50 -12.05 -1.88
CA THR A 399 -5.51 -13.24 -2.73
C THR A 399 -5.01 -12.92 -4.13
N VAL A 400 -5.50 -11.86 -4.77
CA VAL A 400 -5.02 -11.48 -6.11
C VAL A 400 -3.52 -11.26 -6.13
N GLU A 401 -2.99 -10.48 -5.17
CA GLU A 401 -1.56 -10.17 -5.08
C GLU A 401 -0.70 -11.45 -5.01
N ARG A 402 -1.02 -12.33 -4.07
CA ARG A 402 -0.30 -13.60 -3.87
C ARG A 402 -0.36 -14.51 -5.09
N GLU A 403 -1.56 -14.75 -5.63
CA GLU A 403 -1.75 -15.65 -6.77
C GLU A 403 -1.07 -15.11 -8.03
N CYS A 404 -1.06 -13.78 -8.24
CA CYS A 404 -0.36 -13.17 -9.36
C CYS A 404 1.16 -13.36 -9.26
N VAL A 405 1.72 -13.17 -8.06
CA VAL A 405 3.14 -13.45 -7.79
C VAL A 405 3.42 -14.92 -8.09
N ASP A 406 2.69 -15.86 -7.50
CA ASP A 406 2.89 -17.30 -7.68
C ASP A 406 2.83 -17.71 -9.17
N ILE A 407 1.88 -17.17 -9.93
CA ILE A 407 1.74 -17.41 -11.38
C ILE A 407 2.95 -16.87 -12.15
N VAL A 408 3.41 -15.65 -11.86
CA VAL A 408 4.54 -15.03 -12.55
C VAL A 408 5.85 -15.76 -12.20
N GLU A 409 6.05 -16.13 -10.94
CA GLU A 409 7.20 -16.95 -10.51
C GLU A 409 7.24 -18.29 -11.24
N ALA A 410 6.11 -19.00 -11.28
CA ALA A 410 6.02 -20.29 -11.95
C ALA A 410 6.25 -20.17 -13.47
N ALA A 411 5.72 -19.12 -14.10
CA ALA A 411 5.93 -18.87 -15.52
C ALA A 411 7.40 -18.55 -15.85
N LEU A 412 8.08 -17.76 -15.01
CA LEU A 412 9.51 -17.43 -15.18
C LEU A 412 10.44 -18.63 -15.02
N LEU A 413 10.04 -19.61 -14.22
CA LEU A 413 10.84 -20.79 -13.88
C LEU A 413 10.47 -22.06 -14.66
N ARG A 414 9.35 -22.07 -15.38
CA ARG A 414 8.79 -23.25 -16.07
C ARG A 414 9.82 -24.02 -16.90
N ASP A 415 10.60 -23.32 -17.71
CA ASP A 415 11.57 -23.93 -18.63
C ASP A 415 12.95 -24.18 -17.98
N ARG A 416 13.03 -24.09 -16.64
CA ARG A 416 14.27 -24.21 -15.85
C ARG A 416 14.23 -25.34 -14.82
N VAL A 417 13.21 -26.19 -14.85
CA VAL A 417 13.12 -27.32 -13.91
C VAL A 417 14.39 -28.17 -14.01
N GLY A 418 15.00 -28.47 -12.86
CA GLY A 418 16.29 -29.14 -12.73
C GLY A 418 17.50 -28.18 -12.55
N GLU A 419 17.36 -26.89 -12.89
CA GLU A 419 18.39 -25.88 -12.61
C GLU A 419 18.57 -25.66 -11.10
N VAL A 420 19.76 -25.20 -10.73
CA VAL A 420 20.14 -24.93 -9.35
C VAL A 420 20.37 -23.44 -9.17
N PHE A 421 19.74 -22.88 -8.16
CA PHE A 421 19.78 -21.46 -7.83
C PHE A 421 20.45 -21.26 -6.47
N ASP A 422 21.18 -20.16 -6.32
CA ASP A 422 21.62 -19.70 -5.01
C ASP A 422 20.45 -19.01 -4.29
N GLY A 423 20.26 -19.31 -3.01
CA GLY A 423 19.22 -18.69 -2.20
C GLY A 423 19.46 -18.84 -0.70
N TRP A 424 18.53 -18.31 0.08
CA TRP A 424 18.56 -18.37 1.55
C TRP A 424 17.25 -18.96 2.06
N VAL A 425 17.33 -19.84 3.05
CA VAL A 425 16.11 -20.27 3.77
C VAL A 425 15.66 -19.11 4.65
N VAL A 426 14.50 -18.53 4.33
CA VAL A 426 13.95 -17.37 5.03
C VAL A 426 12.92 -17.75 6.09
N GLU A 427 12.33 -18.93 5.97
CA GLU A 427 11.35 -19.49 6.90
C GLU A 427 11.49 -21.01 6.96
N VAL A 428 11.21 -21.60 8.13
CA VAL A 428 11.07 -23.06 8.32
C VAL A 428 9.81 -23.31 9.13
N GLU A 429 8.96 -24.23 8.66
CA GLU A 429 7.73 -24.58 9.37
C GLU A 429 8.04 -25.20 10.74
N GLU A 430 7.48 -24.66 11.83
CA GLU A 430 7.75 -25.15 13.20
C GLU A 430 7.43 -26.66 13.36
N ARG A 431 6.40 -27.16 12.69
CA ARG A 431 5.95 -28.55 12.77
C ARG A 431 6.60 -29.49 11.75
N ARG A 432 7.19 -28.95 10.69
CA ARG A 432 7.81 -29.71 9.61
C ARG A 432 9.17 -29.07 9.29
N PRO A 433 10.22 -29.38 10.06
CA PRO A 433 11.52 -28.72 9.93
C PRO A 433 12.22 -28.96 8.59
N ALA A 434 11.75 -29.94 7.81
CA ALA A 434 12.19 -30.20 6.44
C ALA A 434 11.48 -29.33 5.40
N VAL A 435 10.45 -28.57 5.77
CA VAL A 435 9.65 -27.71 4.89
C VAL A 435 9.87 -26.27 5.30
N GLY A 436 10.07 -25.41 4.30
CA GLY A 436 10.27 -23.99 4.54
C GLY A 436 10.12 -23.17 3.26
N THR A 437 10.62 -21.95 3.35
CA THR A 437 10.60 -20.96 2.27
C THR A 437 12.04 -20.58 1.93
N VAL A 438 12.37 -20.59 0.64
CA VAL A 438 13.66 -20.14 0.11
C VAL A 438 13.47 -18.86 -0.69
N GLN A 439 14.28 -17.85 -0.40
CA GLN A 439 14.42 -16.65 -1.21
C GLN A 439 15.63 -16.80 -2.11
N LEU A 440 15.42 -16.74 -3.43
CA LEU A 440 16.51 -16.84 -4.40
C LEU A 440 17.30 -15.53 -4.50
N GLU A 441 18.60 -15.62 -4.80
CA GLU A 441 19.44 -14.45 -5.09
C GLU A 441 19.05 -13.79 -6.41
N SER A 442 18.75 -14.64 -7.40
CA SER A 442 18.30 -14.25 -8.73
C SER A 442 17.66 -15.48 -9.39
N PRO A 443 16.43 -15.39 -9.92
CA PRO A 443 15.55 -14.20 -9.97
C PRO A 443 14.97 -13.85 -8.60
N ALA A 444 14.28 -12.71 -8.47
CA ALA A 444 13.62 -12.34 -7.23
C ALA A 444 12.40 -13.23 -6.99
N ILE A 445 12.59 -14.41 -6.40
CA ILE A 445 11.57 -15.44 -6.17
C ILE A 445 11.62 -15.93 -4.73
N ILE A 446 10.44 -16.08 -4.13
CA ILE A 446 10.24 -16.63 -2.78
C ILE A 446 9.39 -17.88 -2.91
N GLY A 447 10.04 -19.05 -2.91
CA GLY A 447 9.38 -20.33 -3.17
C GLY A 447 9.42 -21.30 -2.01
N ARG A 448 8.55 -22.31 -2.05
CA ARG A 448 8.58 -23.42 -1.10
C ARG A 448 9.79 -24.31 -1.35
N ILE A 449 10.54 -24.63 -0.29
CA ILE A 449 11.63 -25.61 -0.31
C ILE A 449 11.33 -26.78 0.63
N GLU A 450 11.63 -28.00 0.18
CA GLU A 450 11.46 -29.22 0.97
C GLU A 450 12.74 -30.07 0.90
N ALA A 451 13.31 -30.39 2.06
CA ALA A 451 14.47 -31.27 2.16
C ALA A 451 14.05 -32.74 2.01
N GLY A 452 14.76 -33.48 1.17
CA GLY A 452 14.64 -34.94 1.12
C GLY A 452 15.01 -35.56 2.47
N HIS A 453 14.41 -36.71 2.79
CA HIS A 453 14.74 -37.55 3.96
C HIS A 453 14.47 -36.95 5.36
N GLY A 454 13.77 -35.81 5.45
CA GLY A 454 13.37 -35.22 6.74
C GLY A 454 14.44 -34.39 7.44
N ASP A 455 15.53 -34.06 6.74
CA ASP A 455 16.59 -33.19 7.27
C ASP A 455 16.06 -31.78 7.56
N ARG A 456 16.57 -31.17 8.64
CA ARG A 456 16.17 -29.81 9.02
C ARG A 456 16.77 -28.79 8.04
N LEU A 457 15.93 -27.92 7.50
CA LEU A 457 16.39 -26.82 6.67
C LEU A 457 17.21 -25.80 7.47
N PRO A 458 18.33 -25.28 6.93
CA PRO A 458 19.20 -24.36 7.63
C PRO A 458 18.67 -22.91 7.54
N LEU A 459 17.73 -22.56 8.43
CA LEU A 459 17.14 -21.22 8.51
C LEU A 459 18.23 -20.12 8.60
N GLY A 460 18.13 -19.12 7.73
CA GLY A 460 19.06 -17.99 7.65
C GLY A 460 20.37 -18.27 6.90
N GLU A 461 20.58 -19.50 6.44
CA GLU A 461 21.81 -19.88 5.72
C GLU A 461 21.61 -19.85 4.21
N ARG A 462 22.72 -19.58 3.51
CA ARG A 462 22.77 -19.74 2.06
C ARG A 462 22.78 -21.22 1.72
N LEU A 463 21.95 -21.63 0.77
CA LEU A 463 21.99 -22.96 0.18
C LEU A 463 21.87 -22.88 -1.33
N ARG A 464 22.12 -24.01 -1.98
CA ARG A 464 21.81 -24.20 -3.39
C ARG A 464 20.47 -24.94 -3.48
N ALA A 465 19.49 -24.31 -4.12
CA ALA A 465 18.14 -24.82 -4.27
C ALA A 465 17.94 -25.33 -5.70
N ARG A 466 17.67 -26.62 -5.86
CA ARG A 466 17.30 -27.23 -7.14
C ARG A 466 15.81 -27.04 -7.37
N LEU A 467 15.43 -26.49 -8.51
CA LEU A 467 14.03 -26.35 -8.90
C LEU A 467 13.48 -27.72 -9.31
N THR A 468 12.46 -28.20 -8.61
CA THR A 468 11.84 -29.51 -8.86
C THR A 468 10.49 -29.40 -9.57
N GLN A 469 9.80 -28.28 -9.42
CA GLN A 469 8.53 -28.01 -10.07
C GLN A 469 8.37 -26.50 -10.33
N ALA A 470 7.92 -26.14 -11.53
CA ALA A 470 7.48 -24.80 -11.89
C ALA A 470 6.32 -24.93 -12.89
N ASP A 471 5.09 -24.81 -12.41
CA ASP A 471 3.89 -24.95 -13.23
C ASP A 471 2.97 -23.74 -13.03
N PRO A 472 2.78 -22.87 -14.03
CA PRO A 472 1.77 -21.80 -13.99
C PRO A 472 0.40 -22.41 -14.29
N GLY A 473 -0.11 -23.24 -13.38
CA GLY A 473 -1.43 -23.85 -13.52
C GLY A 473 -2.55 -22.79 -13.55
N PRO A 474 -3.68 -23.07 -14.22
CA PRO A 474 -4.83 -22.16 -14.20
C PRO A 474 -5.54 -22.22 -12.85
N GLY A 475 -5.77 -21.04 -12.25
CA GLY A 475 -6.62 -20.88 -11.06
C GLY A 475 -5.87 -20.72 -9.73
N PRO A 476 -6.56 -20.28 -8.64
CA PRO A 476 -5.96 -20.08 -7.33
C PRO A 476 -5.33 -21.36 -6.76
N GLY A 477 -4.07 -21.27 -6.31
CA GLY A 477 -3.30 -22.37 -5.74
C GLY A 477 -2.86 -23.43 -6.75
N ALA A 478 -3.13 -23.23 -8.05
CA ALA A 478 -2.69 -24.11 -9.11
C ALA A 478 -1.22 -23.85 -9.50
N ALA A 479 -0.79 -22.59 -9.43
CA ALA A 479 0.60 -22.21 -9.63
C ALA A 479 1.50 -22.84 -8.56
N LYS A 480 2.57 -23.53 -8.98
CA LYS A 480 3.49 -24.21 -8.06
C LYS A 480 4.93 -23.99 -8.46
N VAL A 481 5.69 -23.40 -7.54
CA VAL A 481 7.15 -23.41 -7.56
C VAL A 481 7.63 -24.22 -6.36
N ARG A 482 8.46 -25.23 -6.59
CA ARG A 482 9.04 -26.08 -5.55
C ARG A 482 10.52 -26.25 -5.72
N PHE A 483 11.23 -26.20 -4.60
CA PHE A 483 12.66 -26.41 -4.53
C PHE A 483 13.01 -27.56 -3.60
N GLU A 484 14.19 -28.14 -3.79
CA GLU A 484 14.86 -29.02 -2.82
C GLU A 484 16.32 -28.58 -2.66
N PRO A 485 17.00 -28.87 -1.54
CA PRO A 485 18.45 -28.69 -1.41
C PRO A 485 19.23 -29.49 -2.47
N ALA A 486 20.19 -28.86 -3.14
CA ALA A 486 20.81 -29.33 -4.39
C ALA A 486 22.11 -30.14 -4.29
#